data_AF-A0A2W6AHZ8-F1
#
_entry.id   AF-A0A2W6AHZ8-F1
#
_cell.length_a   1.000
_cell.length_b   1.000
_cell.length_c   1.000
_cell.angle_alpha   90.00
_cell.angle_beta   90.00
_cell.angle_gamma   90.00
#
_symmetry.space_group_name_H-M   'P 1'
#
loop_
_entity.id
_entity.type
_entity.pdbx_description
1 polymer ?
#
loop_
_entity_poly.entity_id
_entity_poly.type
_entity_poly.pdbx_seq_one_letter_code
_entity_poly.pdbx_strand_id
1 'polypeptide(L)'
;MSDPIEELLTAYSPQVRDLALRLRALVLELQPDAVEQVDTADKLIGYGKGRKMASLVCVIIPYRNWVNLGFARGTELPDPHGRLIGSGKHARHVKVASTEDIDPAVLRPLLEAAWAKLSVQGASHSALNRKGAWMRAIISVSDKRGIVELAQQLAEIGGTGFELYSTGGTKAALEQGGVAVKSISELTNFPEIMDGRVKTLHPAVYSGILARRDKAEHMAALANLGLPTIDLVVVNLYPFVETIHQPQTDLETAIENIDIGGPAMIRAAAKNHESVIVLVDPADYAAVVAELRQGGVSPATRRQLAAKAYQHTASYDTYIAQYLRGANSPPGQPLPLPEEFSVSLRQVEEMRYGENPHQRAAVYADSLGNPIGTLIGNLRQLNGKQLSYNNILDADAALEIVRDFAAPTVVIIKHNNPCGLASGDDLRDNYARALAGDPVSAYGGIVGVNRPVDAALAEDIAGTFYEVVIAPSFSNAAVDTLARKKNLRVL
;
A
#
# COMPACT_ATOMS: atom_id res chain seq x y z
N MET A 1 12.13 21.84 46.59
CA MET A 1 12.68 22.37 45.33
C MET A 1 11.92 23.66 45.04
N SER A 2 12.61 24.76 44.75
CA SER A 2 11.96 26.02 44.33
C SER A 2 11.10 25.77 43.09
N ASP A 3 9.93 26.40 42.99
CA ASP A 3 9.14 26.37 41.77
C ASP A 3 9.92 27.14 40.68
N PRO A 4 10.34 26.48 39.56
CA PRO A 4 11.10 27.13 38.50
C PRO A 4 10.39 28.34 37.88
N ILE A 5 9.05 28.40 37.97
CA ILE A 5 8.26 29.55 37.52
C ILE A 5 8.44 30.73 38.47
N GLU A 6 8.39 30.50 39.79
CA GLU A 6 8.62 31.56 40.77
C GLU A 6 10.05 32.10 40.65
N GLU A 7 11.02 31.22 40.42
CA GLU A 7 12.42 31.58 40.20
C GLU A 7 12.58 32.48 38.95
N LEU A 8 11.98 32.12 37.81
CA LEU A 8 11.96 32.96 36.61
C LEU A 8 11.37 34.35 36.89
N LEU A 9 10.26 34.40 37.64
CA LEU A 9 9.54 35.64 37.93
C LEU A 9 10.23 36.52 38.99
N THR A 10 11.27 36.04 39.67
CA THR A 10 12.05 36.87 40.61
C THR A 10 12.74 38.05 39.92
N ALA A 11 13.11 37.90 38.64
CA ALA A 11 13.77 38.92 37.83
C ALA A 11 12.86 40.08 37.39
N TYR A 12 11.56 40.01 37.68
CA TYR A 12 10.56 40.99 37.26
C TYR A 12 9.95 41.74 38.45
N SER A 13 9.36 42.92 38.17
CA SER A 13 8.74 43.76 39.20
C SER A 13 7.59 43.04 39.91
N PRO A 14 7.25 43.42 41.16
CA PRO A 14 6.13 42.83 41.89
C PRO A 14 4.81 42.86 41.10
N GLN A 15 4.58 43.93 40.34
CA GLN A 15 3.41 44.06 39.46
C GLN A 15 3.40 43.02 38.33
N VAL A 16 4.50 42.87 37.58
CA VAL A 16 4.59 41.90 36.48
C VAL A 16 4.48 40.46 37.00
N ARG A 17 5.05 40.19 38.18
CA ARG A 17 4.94 38.91 38.87
C ARG A 17 3.48 38.58 39.22
N ASP A 18 2.75 39.53 39.79
CA ASP A 18 1.32 39.36 40.12
C ASP A 18 0.49 39.07 38.86
N LEU A 19 0.71 39.80 37.76
CA LEU A 19 0.00 39.57 36.50
C LEU A 19 0.29 38.17 35.91
N ALA A 20 1.56 37.75 35.91
CA ALA A 20 1.95 36.44 35.40
C ALA A 20 1.35 35.29 36.22
N LEU A 21 1.33 35.41 37.55
CA LEU A 21 0.75 34.41 38.45
C LEU A 21 -0.78 34.33 38.32
N ARG A 22 -1.46 35.47 38.13
CA ARG A 22 -2.92 35.48 37.86
C ARG A 22 -3.27 34.81 36.54
N LEU A 23 -2.48 35.07 35.49
CA LEU A 23 -2.66 34.41 34.20
C LEU A 23 -2.38 32.90 34.30
N ARG A 24 -1.34 32.49 35.04
CA ARG A 24 -1.08 31.08 35.35
C ARG A 24 -2.26 30.42 36.03
N ALA A 25 -2.80 31.06 37.08
CA ALA A 25 -3.98 30.56 37.79
C ALA A 25 -5.19 30.39 36.86
N LEU A 26 -5.45 31.35 35.99
CA LEU A 26 -6.53 31.27 35.00
C LEU A 26 -6.33 30.11 34.01
N VAL A 27 -5.11 29.90 33.52
CA VAL A 27 -4.81 28.78 32.60
C VAL A 27 -5.02 27.43 33.28
N LEU A 28 -4.56 27.27 34.52
CA LEU A 28 -4.70 26.03 35.29
C LEU A 28 -6.12 25.79 35.79
N GLU A 29 -6.90 26.84 36.06
CA GLU A 29 -8.33 26.73 36.36
C GLU A 29 -9.09 26.13 35.17
N LEU A 30 -8.78 26.59 33.95
CA LEU A 30 -9.43 26.09 32.73
C LEU A 30 -8.94 24.71 32.30
N GLN A 31 -7.64 24.44 32.48
CA GLN A 31 -7.03 23.16 32.09
C GLN A 31 -6.13 22.65 33.22
N PRO A 32 -6.70 21.94 34.22
CA PRO A 32 -5.95 21.42 35.36
C PRO A 32 -4.82 20.45 34.97
N ASP A 33 -4.99 19.74 33.85
CA ASP A 33 -4.01 18.77 33.33
C ASP A 33 -2.96 19.40 32.38
N ALA A 34 -2.86 20.73 32.31
CA ALA A 34 -1.89 21.40 31.43
C ALA A 34 -0.45 21.11 31.89
N VAL A 35 0.40 20.69 30.96
CA VAL A 35 1.83 20.53 31.22
C VAL A 35 2.50 21.89 31.19
N GLU A 36 2.92 22.37 32.36
CA GLU A 36 3.71 23.59 32.53
C GLU A 36 5.18 23.35 32.17
N GLN A 37 5.78 24.26 31.39
CA GLN A 37 7.19 24.23 31.02
C GLN A 37 7.79 25.62 31.11
N VAL A 38 8.93 25.73 31.78
CA VAL A 38 9.71 26.97 31.84
C VAL A 38 10.80 26.91 30.79
N ASP A 39 10.83 27.88 29.89
CA ASP A 39 11.97 28.11 29.00
C ASP A 39 12.77 29.29 29.55
N THR A 40 13.92 28.99 30.16
CA THR A 40 14.80 29.99 30.74
C THR A 40 15.58 30.79 29.69
N ALA A 41 15.77 30.24 28.48
CA ALA A 41 16.48 30.92 27.40
C ALA A 41 15.58 32.02 26.80
N ASP A 42 14.33 31.69 26.52
CA ASP A 42 13.34 32.62 25.96
C ASP A 42 12.52 33.36 27.02
N LYS A 43 12.77 33.09 28.30
CA LYS A 43 12.14 33.72 29.48
C LYS A 43 10.61 33.66 29.43
N LEU A 44 10.07 32.47 29.17
CA LEU A 44 8.63 32.26 29.06
C LEU A 44 8.16 31.02 29.80
N ILE A 45 6.86 30.98 30.06
CA ILE A 45 6.18 29.84 30.66
C ILE A 45 5.19 29.30 29.63
N GLY A 46 5.45 28.10 29.11
CA GLY A 46 4.61 27.42 28.14
C GLY A 46 3.62 26.45 28.77
N TYR A 47 2.42 26.39 28.20
CA TYR A 47 1.34 25.48 28.61
C TYR A 47 0.91 24.66 27.41
N GLY A 48 0.94 23.33 27.54
CA GLY A 48 0.67 22.39 26.45
C GLY A 48 0.09 21.05 26.94
N LYS A 49 -0.33 20.19 26.02
CA LYS A 49 -0.71 18.78 26.36
C LYS A 49 0.51 17.87 26.58
N GLY A 50 1.70 18.38 26.39
CA GLY A 50 2.95 17.63 26.45
C GLY A 50 4.17 18.53 26.37
N ARG A 51 5.35 17.90 26.39
CA ARG A 51 6.65 18.59 26.41
C ARG A 51 7.23 18.95 25.03
N LYS A 52 6.48 18.70 23.96
CA LYS A 52 6.93 19.00 22.60
C LYS A 52 6.39 20.37 22.17
N MET A 53 7.15 21.08 21.34
CA MET A 53 6.72 22.38 20.79
C MET A 53 5.37 22.29 20.06
N ALA A 54 5.11 21.18 19.35
CA ALA A 54 3.85 20.92 18.66
C ALA A 54 2.62 20.81 19.60
N SER A 55 2.83 20.59 20.90
CA SER A 55 1.77 20.51 21.91
C SER A 55 1.54 21.81 22.68
N LEU A 56 2.27 22.89 22.36
CA LEU A 56 2.17 24.19 22.99
C LEU A 56 0.87 24.90 22.56
N VAL A 57 0.10 25.37 23.54
CA VAL A 57 -1.17 26.09 23.31
C VAL A 57 -1.02 27.57 23.56
N CYS A 58 -0.61 27.91 24.77
CA CYS A 58 -0.37 29.29 25.15
C CYS A 58 0.93 29.43 25.93
N VAL A 59 1.44 30.66 25.94
CA VAL A 59 2.65 31.05 26.66
C VAL A 59 2.36 32.31 27.46
N ILE A 60 2.95 32.40 28.65
CA ILE A 60 3.02 33.61 29.44
C ILE A 60 4.45 34.14 29.28
N ILE A 61 4.57 35.32 28.69
CA ILE A 61 5.85 35.97 28.42
C ILE A 61 5.91 37.27 29.22
N PRO A 62 6.67 37.32 30.33
CA PRO A 62 6.83 38.53 31.12
C PRO A 62 7.78 39.53 30.45
N TYR A 63 7.35 40.79 30.34
CA TYR A 63 8.16 41.93 29.91
C TYR A 63 8.40 42.89 31.08
N ARG A 64 9.12 44.00 30.83
CA ARG A 64 9.50 44.96 31.88
C ARG A 64 8.30 45.52 32.65
N ASN A 65 7.21 45.85 31.95
CA ASN A 65 6.03 46.56 32.51
C ASN A 65 4.68 45.90 32.17
N TRP A 66 4.67 44.73 31.52
CA TRP A 66 3.45 44.02 31.13
C TRP A 66 3.73 42.54 30.96
N VAL A 67 2.68 41.74 30.77
CA VAL A 67 2.77 40.32 30.43
C VAL A 67 2.01 40.08 29.13
N ASN A 68 2.58 39.26 28.25
CA ASN A 68 1.86 38.78 27.07
C ASN A 68 1.34 37.37 27.33
N LEU A 69 0.03 37.18 27.18
CA LEU A 69 -0.57 35.86 26.99
C LEU A 69 -0.56 35.55 25.50
N GLY A 70 0.44 34.79 25.06
CA GLY A 70 0.64 34.42 23.66
C GLY A 70 -0.06 33.11 23.31
N PHE A 71 -0.53 33.02 22.07
CA PHE A 71 -1.15 31.83 21.49
C PHE A 71 -0.38 31.45 20.22
N ALA A 72 0.15 30.22 20.16
CA ALA A 72 0.96 29.77 19.04
C ALA A 72 0.23 29.83 17.68
N ARG A 73 -1.11 29.68 17.71
CA ARG A 73 -2.02 29.76 16.55
C ARG A 73 -3.10 30.81 16.73
N GLY A 74 -2.72 31.95 17.30
CA GLY A 74 -3.65 33.04 17.59
C GLY A 74 -4.40 33.61 16.38
N THR A 75 -3.89 33.51 15.15
CA THR A 75 -4.60 33.95 13.93
C THR A 75 -5.91 33.20 13.67
N GLU A 76 -6.06 32.03 14.27
CA GLU A 76 -7.20 31.16 14.01
C GLU A 76 -8.22 31.12 15.17
N LEU A 77 -8.00 31.94 16.21
CA LEU A 77 -8.89 32.04 17.36
C LEU A 77 -10.01 33.05 17.08
N PRO A 78 -11.25 32.78 17.53
CA PRO A 78 -12.31 33.75 17.47
C PRO A 78 -11.97 34.92 18.40
N ASP A 79 -11.90 36.14 17.87
CA ASP A 79 -11.59 37.34 18.64
C ASP A 79 -12.74 38.36 18.59
N PRO A 80 -13.91 38.02 19.19
CA PRO A 80 -15.08 38.89 19.15
C PRO A 80 -14.86 40.23 19.87
N HIS A 81 -13.85 40.31 20.73
CA HIS A 81 -13.51 41.51 21.50
C HIS A 81 -12.30 42.28 20.94
N GLY A 82 -11.68 41.82 19.83
CA GLY A 82 -10.57 42.51 19.16
C GLY A 82 -9.30 42.65 20.02
N ARG A 83 -9.04 41.70 20.92
CA ARG A 83 -7.94 41.76 21.91
C ARG A 83 -6.66 41.06 21.44
N LEU A 84 -6.72 40.28 20.36
CA LEU A 84 -5.55 39.60 19.81
C LEU A 84 -4.72 40.54 18.93
N ILE A 85 -3.48 40.76 19.35
CA ILE A 85 -2.52 41.61 18.65
C ILE A 85 -1.28 40.81 18.19
N GLY A 86 -0.63 41.27 17.13
CA GLY A 86 0.61 40.70 16.60
C GLY A 86 0.65 40.63 15.07
N SER A 87 1.84 40.81 14.50
CA SER A 87 2.10 40.75 13.05
C SER A 87 2.69 39.42 12.57
N GLY A 88 2.90 38.46 13.48
CA GLY A 88 3.45 37.15 13.15
C GLY A 88 2.55 36.32 12.24
N LYS A 89 3.13 35.35 11.51
CA LYS A 89 2.40 34.51 10.55
C LYS A 89 1.24 33.71 11.17
N HIS A 90 1.40 33.26 12.41
CA HIS A 90 0.42 32.40 13.11
C HIS A 90 0.16 32.82 14.55
N ALA A 91 1.17 33.34 15.25
CA ALA A 91 1.03 33.72 16.65
C ALA A 91 0.28 35.06 16.82
N ARG A 92 -0.59 35.12 17.82
CA ARG A 92 -1.17 36.36 18.37
C ARG A 92 -1.02 36.34 19.88
N HIS A 93 -1.15 37.49 20.52
CA HIS A 93 -1.12 37.59 21.98
C HIS A 93 -2.15 38.60 22.48
N VAL A 94 -2.54 38.46 23.74
CA VAL A 94 -3.19 39.53 24.50
C VAL A 94 -2.12 40.18 25.37
N LYS A 95 -2.01 41.51 25.31
CA LYS A 95 -1.14 42.28 26.17
C LYS A 95 -1.89 42.64 27.46
N VAL A 96 -1.30 42.30 28.60
CA VAL A 96 -1.85 42.50 29.94
C VAL A 96 -0.93 43.44 30.72
N ALA A 97 -1.35 44.69 30.90
CA ALA A 97 -0.58 45.73 31.58
C ALA A 97 -1.10 46.02 33.00
N SER A 98 -2.37 45.71 33.28
CA SER A 98 -2.99 45.82 34.60
C SER A 98 -3.83 44.58 34.93
N THR A 99 -4.27 44.47 36.19
CA THR A 99 -5.16 43.39 36.62
C THR A 99 -6.54 43.46 35.94
N GLU A 100 -6.96 44.64 35.49
CA GLU A 100 -8.21 44.87 34.77
C GLU A 100 -8.16 44.26 33.35
N ASP A 101 -6.97 44.09 32.78
CA ASP A 101 -6.80 43.42 31.48
C ASP A 101 -7.07 41.90 31.56
N ILE A 102 -7.08 41.32 32.76
CA ILE A 102 -7.38 39.91 33.02
C ILE A 102 -8.88 39.75 33.23
N ASP A 103 -9.64 39.99 32.17
CA ASP A 103 -11.09 39.77 32.14
C ASP A 103 -11.41 38.32 31.76
N PRO A 104 -11.97 37.49 32.68
CA PRO A 104 -12.34 36.11 32.37
C PRO A 104 -13.34 36.00 31.22
N ALA A 105 -14.24 36.97 31.03
CA ALA A 105 -15.22 36.93 29.94
C ALA A 105 -14.56 37.04 28.55
N VAL A 106 -13.37 37.65 28.49
CA VAL A 106 -12.58 37.81 27.25
C VAL A 106 -11.56 36.70 27.10
N LEU A 107 -10.84 36.37 28.18
CA LEU A 107 -9.70 35.46 28.11
C LEU A 107 -10.11 33.98 28.11
N ARG A 108 -11.20 33.60 28.80
CA ARG A 108 -11.66 32.20 28.84
C ARG A 108 -12.05 31.68 27.46
N PRO A 109 -12.87 32.38 26.64
CA PRO A 109 -13.19 31.90 25.30
C PRO A 109 -11.96 31.71 24.40
N LEU A 110 -10.95 32.59 24.52
CA LEU A 110 -9.70 32.47 23.77
C LEU A 110 -8.89 31.24 24.19
N LEU A 111 -8.77 31.00 25.49
CA LEU A 111 -8.05 29.84 26.05
C LEU A 111 -8.78 28.53 25.74
N GLU A 112 -10.11 28.49 25.88
CA GLU A 112 -10.95 27.34 25.52
C GLU A 112 -10.84 27.01 24.03
N ALA A 113 -10.94 28.01 23.15
CA ALA A 113 -10.78 27.83 21.71
C ALA A 113 -9.36 27.32 21.37
N ALA A 114 -8.33 27.85 22.03
CA ALA A 114 -6.96 27.42 21.83
C ALA A 114 -6.73 25.95 22.27
N TRP A 115 -7.31 25.54 23.40
CA TRP A 115 -7.26 24.15 23.87
C TRP A 115 -8.08 23.19 23.02
N ALA A 116 -9.26 23.61 22.55
CA ALA A 116 -10.08 22.82 21.65
C ALA A 116 -9.32 22.51 20.35
N LYS A 117 -8.63 23.49 19.78
CA LYS A 117 -7.83 23.30 18.55
C LYS A 117 -6.63 22.37 18.71
N LEU A 118 -6.02 22.29 19.89
CA LEU A 118 -4.95 21.32 20.13
C LEU A 118 -5.50 19.90 20.39
N SER A 119 -6.70 19.81 20.95
CA SER A 119 -7.44 18.55 21.13
C SER A 119 -7.81 17.88 19.81
N VAL A 120 -8.04 18.67 18.75
CA VAL A 120 -8.32 18.17 17.39
C VAL A 120 -7.07 17.61 16.68
N GLN A 121 -5.86 17.96 17.12
CA GLN A 121 -4.60 17.53 16.48
C GLN A 121 -3.78 16.49 17.26
N GLY A 122 -3.95 16.40 18.59
CA GLY A 122 -3.34 15.33 19.41
C GLY A 122 -4.02 13.97 19.26
N ALA A 123 -5.26 13.97 18.76
CA ALA A 123 -5.80 12.80 18.10
C ALA A 123 -5.13 12.69 16.73
N SER A 124 -4.16 11.78 16.64
CA SER A 124 -4.07 10.92 15.44
C SER A 124 -5.48 10.79 14.88
N HIS A 125 -5.70 11.20 13.62
CA HIS A 125 -6.95 10.97 12.91
C HIS A 125 -7.16 9.45 12.82
N SER A 126 -7.61 8.83 13.91
CA SER A 126 -8.67 7.84 13.90
C SER A 126 -9.91 8.57 13.40
N ALA A 127 -9.92 8.86 12.10
CA ALA A 127 -11.10 9.25 11.39
C ALA A 127 -12.00 8.00 11.31
N LEU A 128 -12.65 7.67 12.43
CA LEU A 128 -13.75 6.71 12.52
C LEU A 128 -14.81 7.11 13.55
N ASN A 129 -14.68 8.26 14.24
CA ASN A 129 -15.66 8.63 15.26
C ASN A 129 -16.14 10.08 15.12
N ARG A 130 -16.81 10.38 14.00
CA ARG A 130 -17.85 11.41 14.01
C ARG A 130 -19.13 10.72 14.48
N LYS A 131 -19.51 10.92 15.75
CA LYS A 131 -20.85 10.54 16.23
C LYS A 131 -21.89 11.14 15.26
N GLY A 132 -22.47 10.31 14.39
CA GLY A 132 -23.54 10.66 13.47
C GLY A 132 -23.19 10.93 12.00
N ALA A 133 -21.93 10.78 11.55
CA ALA A 133 -21.60 10.91 10.12
C ALA A 133 -21.20 9.55 9.51
N TRP A 134 -21.99 9.09 8.52
CA TRP A 134 -21.71 7.88 7.75
C TRP A 134 -20.35 7.98 7.05
N MET A 135 -19.56 6.92 7.17
CA MET A 135 -18.43 6.71 6.27
C MET A 135 -18.92 6.18 4.94
N ARG A 136 -18.19 6.47 3.86
CA ARG A 136 -18.62 6.05 2.52
C ARG A 136 -17.58 5.22 1.83
N ALA A 137 -18.03 4.12 1.23
CA ALA A 137 -17.20 3.26 0.40
C ALA A 137 -17.72 3.22 -1.03
N ILE A 138 -16.81 3.32 -2.00
CA ILE A 138 -17.09 2.99 -3.40
C ILE A 138 -16.47 1.63 -3.70
N ILE A 139 -17.27 0.70 -4.21
CA ILE A 139 -16.85 -0.65 -4.56
C ILE A 139 -17.14 -0.89 -6.05
N SER A 140 -16.09 -1.12 -6.84
CA SER A 140 -16.18 -1.41 -8.28
C SER A 140 -15.08 -2.39 -8.68
N VAL A 141 -15.37 -3.68 -8.64
CA VAL A 141 -14.38 -4.74 -8.81
C VAL A 141 -14.72 -5.67 -9.97
N SER A 142 -13.70 -6.09 -10.70
CA SER A 142 -13.80 -7.18 -11.67
C SER A 142 -13.72 -8.54 -10.97
N ASP A 143 -12.67 -8.74 -10.17
CA ASP A 143 -12.51 -9.90 -9.31
C ASP A 143 -13.36 -9.72 -8.05
N LYS A 144 -14.36 -10.61 -7.90
CA LYS A 144 -15.38 -10.56 -6.86
C LYS A 144 -15.05 -11.44 -5.66
N ARG A 145 -13.87 -12.07 -5.60
CA ARG A 145 -13.46 -12.89 -4.45
C ARG A 145 -13.54 -12.06 -3.16
N GLY A 146 -14.26 -12.60 -2.17
CA GLY A 146 -14.42 -11.98 -0.85
C GLY A 146 -15.20 -10.66 -0.80
N ILE A 147 -15.77 -10.17 -1.92
CA ILE A 147 -16.37 -8.82 -1.94
C ILE A 147 -17.64 -8.71 -1.11
N VAL A 148 -18.48 -9.75 -1.11
CA VAL A 148 -19.71 -9.80 -0.31
C VAL A 148 -19.37 -9.81 1.18
N GLU A 149 -18.41 -10.64 1.59
CA GLU A 149 -17.94 -10.72 2.98
C GLU A 149 -17.34 -9.38 3.43
N LEU A 150 -16.47 -8.76 2.61
CA LEU A 150 -15.93 -7.43 2.88
C LEU A 150 -17.07 -6.42 3.09
N ALA A 151 -18.04 -6.38 2.18
CA ALA A 151 -19.12 -5.40 2.21
C ALA A 151 -20.04 -5.57 3.43
N GLN A 152 -20.34 -6.81 3.82
CA GLN A 152 -21.05 -7.13 5.07
C GLN A 152 -20.27 -6.63 6.28
N GLN A 153 -18.97 -6.93 6.35
CA GLN A 153 -18.12 -6.48 7.45
C GLN A 153 -18.04 -4.95 7.51
N LEU A 154 -17.95 -4.25 6.37
CA LEU A 154 -17.95 -2.78 6.30
C LEU A 154 -19.26 -2.17 6.80
N ALA A 155 -20.40 -2.80 6.51
CA ALA A 155 -21.72 -2.35 6.99
C ALA A 155 -21.86 -2.44 8.51
N GLU A 156 -21.03 -3.21 9.20
CA GLU A 156 -21.08 -3.41 10.66
C GLU A 156 -20.07 -2.53 11.44
N ILE A 157 -19.11 -1.89 10.76
CA ILE A 157 -18.03 -1.15 11.43
C ILE A 157 -18.55 0.13 12.10
N GLY A 158 -18.20 0.33 13.37
CA GLY A 158 -18.41 1.61 14.07
C GLY A 158 -19.86 1.91 14.45
N GLY A 159 -20.75 0.92 14.49
CA GLY A 159 -22.14 1.05 14.94
C GLY A 159 -23.10 1.71 13.95
N THR A 160 -22.62 2.58 13.06
CA THR A 160 -23.38 3.09 11.91
C THR A 160 -23.01 2.40 10.59
N GLY A 161 -21.82 1.79 10.47
CA GLY A 161 -21.39 1.15 9.22
C GLY A 161 -20.95 2.13 8.13
N PHE A 162 -20.40 1.56 7.06
CA PHE A 162 -20.17 2.27 5.81
C PHE A 162 -21.45 2.31 4.96
N GLU A 163 -21.76 3.48 4.41
CA GLU A 163 -22.68 3.64 3.29
C GLU A 163 -21.96 3.22 2.01
N LEU A 164 -22.47 2.17 1.35
CA LEU A 164 -21.83 1.55 0.21
C LEU A 164 -22.40 2.06 -1.11
N TYR A 165 -21.52 2.37 -2.06
CA TYR A 165 -21.86 2.75 -3.42
C TYR A 165 -21.19 1.82 -4.43
N SER A 166 -21.93 1.39 -5.44
CA SER A 166 -21.42 0.50 -6.49
C SER A 166 -22.12 0.70 -7.84
N THR A 167 -21.67 -0.01 -8.86
CA THR A 167 -22.20 0.04 -10.22
C THR A 167 -22.05 -1.31 -10.94
N GLY A 168 -22.86 -1.53 -11.97
CA GLY A 168 -22.78 -2.69 -12.86
C GLY A 168 -22.81 -4.04 -12.14
N GLY A 169 -21.97 -4.97 -12.61
CA GLY A 169 -21.91 -6.32 -12.07
C GLY A 169 -21.43 -6.42 -10.61
N THR A 170 -20.73 -5.41 -10.09
CA THR A 170 -20.38 -5.39 -8.66
C THR A 170 -21.61 -5.13 -7.80
N LYS A 171 -22.45 -4.16 -8.17
CA LYS A 171 -23.70 -3.86 -7.47
C LYS A 171 -24.62 -5.09 -7.43
N ALA A 172 -24.81 -5.73 -8.57
CA ALA A 172 -25.63 -6.92 -8.68
C ALA A 172 -25.14 -8.07 -7.77
N ALA A 173 -23.83 -8.31 -7.71
CA ALA A 173 -23.25 -9.34 -6.84
C ALA A 173 -23.45 -9.02 -5.35
N LEU A 174 -23.34 -7.75 -4.96
CA LEU A 174 -23.59 -7.30 -3.59
C LEU A 174 -25.07 -7.44 -3.20
N GLU A 175 -25.99 -7.03 -4.06
CA GLU A 175 -27.44 -7.16 -3.84
C GLU A 175 -27.86 -8.63 -3.72
N GLN A 176 -27.34 -9.51 -4.58
CA GLN A 176 -27.55 -10.96 -4.49
C GLN A 176 -27.02 -11.56 -3.19
N GLY A 177 -25.94 -10.98 -2.65
CA GLY A 177 -25.37 -11.32 -1.34
C GLY A 177 -26.11 -10.72 -0.15
N GLY A 178 -27.26 -10.06 -0.36
CA GLY A 178 -28.06 -9.43 0.69
C GLY A 178 -27.47 -8.15 1.27
N VAL A 179 -26.51 -7.52 0.58
CA VAL A 179 -25.85 -6.30 1.03
C VAL A 179 -26.60 -5.07 0.52
N ALA A 180 -26.96 -4.16 1.43
CA ALA A 180 -27.52 -2.86 1.06
C ALA A 180 -26.45 -1.99 0.39
N VAL A 181 -26.67 -1.63 -0.88
CA VAL A 181 -25.73 -0.83 -1.67
C VAL A 181 -26.48 0.15 -2.57
N LYS A 182 -26.01 1.39 -2.61
CA LYS A 182 -26.54 2.44 -3.47
C LYS A 182 -25.85 2.42 -4.82
N SER A 183 -26.53 2.90 -5.85
CA SER A 183 -25.89 3.11 -7.16
C SER A 183 -24.97 4.34 -7.12
N ILE A 184 -23.91 4.32 -7.93
CA ILE A 184 -23.08 5.51 -8.15
C ILE A 184 -23.90 6.67 -8.74
N SER A 185 -24.92 6.39 -9.55
CA SER A 185 -25.82 7.43 -10.09
C SER A 185 -26.59 8.18 -9.01
N GLU A 186 -26.91 7.55 -7.88
CA GLU A 186 -27.50 8.25 -6.72
C GLU A 186 -26.50 9.22 -6.06
N LEU A 187 -25.20 8.92 -6.12
CA LEU A 187 -24.15 9.81 -5.62
C LEU A 187 -23.90 10.98 -6.57
N THR A 188 -23.94 10.74 -7.88
CA THR A 188 -23.61 11.76 -8.90
C THR A 188 -24.82 12.58 -9.34
N ASN A 189 -26.03 12.07 -9.15
CA ASN A 189 -27.26 12.57 -9.77
C ASN A 189 -27.12 12.72 -11.30
N PHE A 190 -26.37 11.80 -11.93
CA PHE A 190 -26.07 11.81 -13.35
C PHE A 190 -26.43 10.45 -13.97
N PRO A 191 -27.15 10.42 -15.12
CA PRO A 191 -27.55 9.17 -15.75
C PRO A 191 -26.34 8.44 -16.35
N GLU A 192 -26.48 7.13 -16.52
CA GLU A 192 -25.50 6.34 -17.27
C GLU A 192 -25.62 6.66 -18.77
N ILE A 193 -24.50 7.04 -19.39
CA ILE A 193 -24.39 7.37 -20.83
C ILE A 193 -23.13 6.72 -21.41
N MET A 194 -23.06 6.61 -22.74
CA MET A 194 -21.92 6.01 -23.46
C MET A 194 -21.57 4.62 -22.94
N ASP A 195 -22.60 3.79 -22.74
CA ASP A 195 -22.48 2.41 -22.23
C ASP A 195 -21.69 2.30 -20.92
N GLY A 196 -21.77 3.34 -20.08
CA GLY A 196 -21.15 3.38 -18.77
C GLY A 196 -19.69 3.84 -18.75
N ARG A 197 -19.11 4.24 -19.90
CA ARG A 197 -17.70 4.68 -19.99
C ARG A 197 -17.33 5.86 -19.09
N VAL A 198 -18.28 6.74 -18.81
CA VAL A 198 -18.04 7.98 -18.05
C VAL A 198 -18.74 8.01 -16.69
N LYS A 199 -19.34 6.90 -16.26
CA LYS A 199 -20.25 6.88 -15.11
C LYS A 199 -19.62 7.28 -13.78
N THR A 200 -18.33 7.02 -13.58
CA THR A 200 -17.59 7.41 -12.37
C THR A 200 -16.80 8.70 -12.54
N LEU A 201 -16.66 9.21 -13.79
CA LEU A 201 -15.90 10.42 -14.16
C LEU A 201 -16.65 11.70 -13.80
N HIS A 202 -17.00 11.85 -12.52
CA HIS A 202 -17.84 12.92 -12.02
C HIS A 202 -17.23 13.63 -10.79
N PRO A 203 -17.33 14.98 -10.68
CA PRO A 203 -16.82 15.72 -9.53
C PRO A 203 -17.36 15.23 -8.18
N ALA A 204 -18.62 14.78 -8.10
CA ALA A 204 -19.16 14.23 -6.86
C ALA A 204 -18.36 13.02 -6.32
N VAL A 205 -17.80 12.20 -7.22
CA VAL A 205 -16.92 11.08 -6.87
C VAL A 205 -15.53 11.62 -6.53
N TYR A 206 -14.91 12.35 -7.46
CA TYR A 206 -13.50 12.73 -7.32
C TYR A 206 -13.24 13.80 -6.27
N SER A 207 -14.14 14.76 -6.07
CA SER A 207 -14.04 15.73 -4.98
C SER A 207 -14.20 15.04 -3.63
N GLY A 208 -15.10 14.06 -3.52
CA GLY A 208 -15.24 13.25 -2.31
C GLY A 208 -14.00 12.43 -1.97
N ILE A 209 -13.28 11.94 -2.99
CA ILE A 209 -12.02 11.21 -2.84
C ILE A 209 -10.83 12.14 -2.61
N LEU A 210 -10.69 13.25 -3.34
CA LEU A 210 -9.49 14.08 -3.40
C LEU A 210 -9.50 15.26 -2.41
N ALA A 211 -10.63 15.57 -1.79
CA ALA A 211 -10.68 16.62 -0.78
C ALA A 211 -9.75 16.27 0.38
N ARG A 212 -8.81 17.17 0.65
CA ARG A 212 -7.92 17.08 1.79
C ARG A 212 -8.69 17.43 3.06
N ARG A 213 -8.85 16.45 3.95
CA ARG A 213 -9.63 16.62 5.18
C ARG A 213 -8.98 17.57 6.18
N ASP A 214 -7.66 17.75 6.08
CA ASP A 214 -6.89 18.69 6.89
C ASP A 214 -6.98 20.15 6.40
N LYS A 215 -7.57 20.38 5.21
CA LYS A 215 -7.78 21.72 4.66
C LYS A 215 -9.24 22.15 4.80
N ALA A 216 -9.47 23.13 5.69
CA ALA A 216 -10.80 23.68 5.95
C ALA A 216 -11.50 24.18 4.67
N GLU A 217 -10.76 24.80 3.76
CA GLU A 217 -11.27 25.29 2.47
C GLU A 217 -11.86 24.17 1.60
N HIS A 218 -11.21 22.99 1.56
CA HIS A 218 -11.71 21.84 0.80
C HIS A 218 -13.01 21.32 1.40
N MET A 219 -13.06 21.22 2.73
CA MET A 219 -14.26 20.75 3.45
C MET A 219 -15.43 21.72 3.32
N ALA A 220 -15.16 23.03 3.34
CA ALA A 220 -16.16 24.06 3.09
C ALA A 220 -16.69 23.99 1.66
N ALA A 221 -15.82 23.79 0.66
CA ALA A 221 -16.23 23.63 -0.73
C ALA A 221 -17.14 22.42 -0.93
N LEU A 222 -16.80 21.27 -0.32
CA LEU A 222 -17.67 20.08 -0.32
C LEU A 222 -19.04 20.37 0.31
N ALA A 223 -19.06 20.98 1.49
CA ALA A 223 -20.30 21.30 2.19
C ALA A 223 -21.19 22.27 1.39
N ASN A 224 -20.61 23.32 0.80
CA ASN A 224 -21.32 24.31 0.00
C ASN A 224 -21.96 23.70 -1.26
N LEU A 225 -21.33 22.68 -1.83
CA LEU A 225 -21.82 21.97 -3.01
C LEU A 225 -22.69 20.75 -2.66
N GLY A 226 -22.90 20.47 -1.37
CA GLY A 226 -23.62 19.27 -0.92
C GLY A 226 -22.93 17.96 -1.29
N LEU A 227 -21.61 17.99 -1.52
CA LEU A 227 -20.83 16.82 -1.94
C LEU A 227 -20.29 16.07 -0.71
N PRO A 228 -20.51 14.74 -0.62
CA PRO A 228 -20.01 13.97 0.49
C PRO A 228 -18.51 13.65 0.34
N THR A 229 -17.87 13.29 1.45
CA THR A 229 -16.55 12.64 1.43
C THR A 229 -16.67 11.15 1.12
N ILE A 230 -15.63 10.59 0.51
CA ILE A 230 -15.43 9.15 0.34
C ILE A 230 -14.25 8.73 1.23
N ASP A 231 -14.40 7.61 1.94
CA ASP A 231 -13.44 7.14 2.94
C ASP A 231 -12.71 5.88 2.51
N LEU A 232 -13.36 5.06 1.68
CA LEU A 232 -12.82 3.81 1.15
C LEU A 232 -13.13 3.67 -0.34
N VAL A 233 -12.13 3.26 -1.11
CA VAL A 233 -12.25 2.94 -2.54
C VAL A 233 -11.73 1.53 -2.76
N VAL A 234 -12.60 0.62 -3.19
CA VAL A 234 -12.30 -0.79 -3.48
C VAL A 234 -12.46 -1.02 -4.97
N VAL A 235 -11.35 -1.08 -5.70
CA VAL A 235 -11.34 -1.17 -7.17
C VAL A 235 -10.20 -2.05 -7.64
N ASN A 236 -10.49 -3.05 -8.48
CA ASN A 236 -9.46 -3.88 -9.11
C ASN A 236 -9.68 -3.97 -10.63
N LEU A 237 -8.57 -4.09 -11.36
CA LEU A 237 -8.51 -3.93 -12.82
C LEU A 237 -8.06 -5.24 -13.46
N TYR A 238 -9.02 -6.09 -13.81
CA TYR A 238 -8.78 -7.39 -14.45
C TYR A 238 -9.42 -7.60 -15.85
N PRO A 239 -10.49 -6.89 -16.29
CA PRO A 239 -11.17 -7.25 -17.54
C PRO A 239 -10.25 -7.21 -18.76
N PHE A 240 -9.43 -6.17 -18.92
CA PHE A 240 -8.50 -6.05 -20.05
C PHE A 240 -7.50 -7.20 -20.10
N VAL A 241 -6.85 -7.44 -18.97
CA VAL A 241 -5.84 -8.50 -18.82
C VAL A 241 -6.43 -9.85 -19.19
N GLU A 242 -7.54 -10.23 -18.58
CA GLU A 242 -8.17 -11.52 -18.84
C GLU A 242 -8.62 -11.63 -20.30
N THR A 243 -9.13 -10.53 -20.86
CA THR A 243 -9.58 -10.44 -22.26
C THR A 243 -8.42 -10.69 -23.23
N ILE A 244 -7.26 -10.02 -23.08
CA ILE A 244 -6.14 -10.20 -24.02
C ILE A 244 -5.45 -11.57 -23.95
N HIS A 245 -5.67 -12.34 -22.88
CA HIS A 245 -5.17 -13.72 -22.78
C HIS A 245 -6.07 -14.74 -23.48
N GLN A 246 -7.27 -14.35 -23.93
CA GLN A 246 -8.14 -15.25 -24.67
C GLN A 246 -7.60 -15.43 -26.11
N PRO A 247 -7.46 -16.66 -26.62
CA PRO A 247 -6.78 -16.95 -27.89
C PRO A 247 -7.33 -16.27 -29.15
N GLN A 248 -8.48 -15.59 -29.09
CA GLN A 248 -9.22 -15.04 -30.24
C GLN A 248 -9.76 -13.63 -29.99
N THR A 249 -9.22 -12.91 -28.99
CA THR A 249 -9.60 -11.52 -28.75
C THR A 249 -9.13 -10.62 -29.87
N ASP A 250 -10.07 -9.98 -30.56
CA ASP A 250 -9.78 -8.94 -31.54
C ASP A 250 -9.42 -7.60 -30.87
N LEU A 251 -8.82 -6.71 -31.66
CA LEU A 251 -8.37 -5.40 -31.18
C LEU A 251 -9.52 -4.54 -30.65
N GLU A 252 -10.69 -4.60 -31.30
CA GLU A 252 -11.86 -3.82 -30.90
C GLU A 252 -12.32 -4.23 -29.50
N THR A 253 -12.50 -5.54 -29.27
CA THR A 253 -12.86 -6.12 -27.98
C THR A 253 -11.84 -5.79 -26.90
N ALA A 254 -10.55 -5.82 -27.22
CA ALA A 254 -9.50 -5.41 -26.28
C ALA A 254 -9.59 -3.92 -25.93
N ILE A 255 -9.79 -3.04 -26.91
CA ILE A 255 -9.94 -1.60 -26.70
C ILE A 255 -11.17 -1.30 -25.82
N GLU A 256 -12.29 -1.97 -26.05
CA GLU A 256 -13.50 -1.80 -25.25
C GLU A 256 -13.32 -2.18 -23.78
N ASN A 257 -12.39 -3.10 -23.48
CA ASN A 257 -12.09 -3.53 -22.12
C ASN A 257 -11.02 -2.67 -21.41
N ILE A 258 -10.50 -1.62 -22.05
CA ILE A 258 -9.62 -0.64 -21.41
C ILE A 258 -10.45 0.22 -20.45
N ASP A 259 -10.20 0.07 -19.15
CA ASP A 259 -10.88 0.81 -18.10
C ASP A 259 -10.26 2.20 -17.94
N ILE A 260 -11.09 3.24 -17.98
CA ILE A 260 -10.71 4.63 -17.73
C ILE A 260 -11.05 5.04 -16.28
N GLY A 261 -12.24 4.66 -15.82
CA GLY A 261 -12.77 5.08 -14.53
C GLY A 261 -12.05 4.41 -13.35
N GLY A 262 -11.74 3.12 -13.47
CA GLY A 262 -11.05 2.33 -12.47
C GLY A 262 -9.66 2.89 -12.13
N PRO A 263 -8.73 3.01 -13.09
CA PRO A 263 -7.40 3.58 -12.83
C PRO A 263 -7.47 5.01 -12.28
N ALA A 264 -8.39 5.84 -12.79
CA ALA A 264 -8.55 7.20 -12.31
C ALA A 264 -8.99 7.25 -10.83
N MET A 265 -9.96 6.43 -10.41
CA MET A 265 -10.38 6.32 -9.01
C MET A 265 -9.28 5.77 -8.11
N ILE A 266 -8.56 4.73 -8.54
CA ILE A 266 -7.44 4.13 -7.80
C ILE A 266 -6.36 5.20 -7.55
N ARG A 267 -5.95 5.92 -8.59
CA ARG A 267 -4.93 6.98 -8.50
C ARG A 267 -5.39 8.14 -7.62
N ALA A 268 -6.67 8.50 -7.69
CA ALA A 268 -7.23 9.55 -6.85
C ALA A 268 -7.21 9.18 -5.36
N ALA A 269 -7.62 7.95 -5.03
CA ALA A 269 -7.62 7.46 -3.66
C ALA A 269 -6.20 7.29 -3.12
N ALA A 270 -5.29 6.72 -3.91
CA ALA A 270 -3.88 6.58 -3.55
C ALA A 270 -3.18 7.93 -3.33
N LYS A 271 -3.48 8.94 -4.16
CA LYS A 271 -2.98 10.31 -3.98
C LYS A 271 -3.42 10.90 -2.64
N ASN A 272 -4.66 10.66 -2.22
CA ASN A 272 -5.22 11.20 -0.97
C ASN A 272 -5.21 10.17 0.18
N HIS A 273 -4.23 9.26 0.20
CA HIS A 273 -4.13 8.18 1.18
C HIS A 273 -4.02 8.63 2.65
N GLU A 274 -3.69 9.90 2.91
CA GLU A 274 -3.78 10.45 4.25
C GLU A 274 -5.21 10.37 4.82
N SER A 275 -6.20 10.43 3.94
CA SER A 275 -7.63 10.44 4.26
C SER A 275 -8.35 9.19 3.75
N VAL A 276 -8.07 8.75 2.52
CA VAL A 276 -8.82 7.68 1.85
C VAL A 276 -8.06 6.36 1.91
N ILE A 277 -8.77 5.26 2.17
CA ILE A 277 -8.24 3.91 2.07
C ILE A 277 -8.48 3.41 0.64
N VAL A 278 -7.46 2.85 -0.01
CA VAL A 278 -7.57 2.26 -1.34
C VAL A 278 -7.27 0.77 -1.27
N LEU A 279 -8.13 -0.07 -1.84
CA LEU A 279 -7.96 -1.52 -1.92
C LEU A 279 -8.04 -1.96 -3.37
N VAL A 280 -6.97 -2.59 -3.86
CA VAL A 280 -6.86 -3.09 -5.24
C VAL A 280 -6.74 -4.61 -5.33
N ASP A 281 -6.58 -5.29 -4.20
CA ASP A 281 -6.35 -6.73 -4.12
C ASP A 281 -7.19 -7.33 -2.98
N PRO A 282 -7.99 -8.38 -3.25
CA PRO A 282 -8.75 -9.09 -2.22
C PRO A 282 -7.93 -9.61 -1.05
N ALA A 283 -6.62 -9.89 -1.24
CA ALA A 283 -5.75 -10.35 -0.16
C ALA A 283 -5.61 -9.35 0.99
N ASP A 284 -5.87 -8.05 0.75
CA ASP A 284 -5.72 -7.01 1.76
C ASP A 284 -6.98 -6.80 2.61
N TYR A 285 -8.12 -7.40 2.23
CA TYR A 285 -9.43 -7.12 2.83
C TYR A 285 -9.46 -7.42 4.33
N ALA A 286 -9.02 -8.61 4.72
CA ALA A 286 -9.07 -9.07 6.12
C ALA A 286 -8.22 -8.19 7.06
N ALA A 287 -6.99 -7.86 6.65
CA ALA A 287 -6.08 -7.02 7.44
C ALA A 287 -6.67 -5.62 7.64
N VAL A 288 -7.25 -5.05 6.59
CA VAL A 288 -7.82 -3.70 6.62
C VAL A 288 -9.10 -3.64 7.45
N VAL A 289 -9.97 -4.65 7.36
CA VAL A 289 -11.14 -4.76 8.25
C VAL A 289 -10.70 -4.88 9.70
N ALA A 290 -9.67 -5.67 10.00
CA ALA A 290 -9.14 -5.81 11.36
C ALA A 290 -8.69 -4.47 11.94
N GLU A 291 -7.96 -3.66 11.17
CA GLU A 291 -7.56 -2.30 11.61
C GLU A 291 -8.76 -1.35 11.73
N LEU A 292 -9.71 -1.39 10.79
CA LEU A 292 -10.92 -0.57 10.88
C LEU A 292 -11.72 -0.86 12.15
N ARG A 293 -11.85 -2.14 12.54
CA ARG A 293 -12.50 -2.53 13.80
C ARG A 293 -11.77 -2.01 15.05
N GLN A 294 -10.49 -1.69 14.95
CA GLN A 294 -9.69 -1.12 16.04
C GLN A 294 -9.74 0.41 16.10
N GLY A 295 -10.53 1.08 15.25
CA GLY A 295 -10.67 2.53 15.26
C GLY A 295 -10.02 3.25 14.08
N GLY A 296 -9.47 2.50 13.10
CA GLY A 296 -9.05 3.05 11.82
C GLY A 296 -7.80 2.36 11.26
N VAL A 297 -7.63 2.45 9.95
CA VAL A 297 -6.41 1.98 9.27
C VAL A 297 -5.25 2.92 9.60
N SER A 298 -4.09 2.40 9.94
CA SER A 298 -2.92 3.20 10.32
C SER A 298 -2.37 4.02 9.13
N PRO A 299 -1.69 5.16 9.37
CA PRO A 299 -1.03 5.90 8.28
C PRO A 299 0.02 5.09 7.52
N ALA A 300 0.69 4.14 8.19
CA ALA A 300 1.65 3.26 7.57
C ALA A 300 0.97 2.30 6.59
N THR A 301 -0.12 1.64 7.02
CA THR A 301 -0.92 0.75 6.18
C THR A 301 -1.51 1.52 4.99
N ARG A 302 -2.10 2.72 5.20
CA ARG A 302 -2.63 3.53 4.08
C ARG A 302 -1.56 3.89 3.05
N ARG A 303 -0.33 4.18 3.49
CA ARG A 303 0.80 4.46 2.59
C ARG A 303 1.23 3.22 1.80
N GLN A 304 1.27 2.04 2.44
CA GLN A 304 1.56 0.78 1.77
C GLN A 304 0.49 0.45 0.71
N LEU A 305 -0.79 0.61 1.06
CA LEU A 305 -1.91 0.42 0.14
C LEU A 305 -1.84 1.40 -1.05
N ALA A 306 -1.46 2.66 -0.81
CA ALA A 306 -1.27 3.64 -1.88
C ALA A 306 -0.11 3.28 -2.82
N ALA A 307 1.00 2.80 -2.28
CA ALA A 307 2.12 2.31 -3.07
C ALA A 307 1.70 1.11 -3.94
N LYS A 308 0.98 0.14 -3.34
CA LYS A 308 0.41 -1.01 -4.04
C LYS A 308 -0.57 -0.59 -5.14
N ALA A 309 -1.42 0.40 -4.87
CA ALA A 309 -2.36 0.95 -5.84
C ALA A 309 -1.67 1.58 -7.06
N TYR A 310 -0.61 2.37 -6.86
CA TYR A 310 0.17 2.92 -7.99
C TYR A 310 0.90 1.83 -8.77
N GLN A 311 1.46 0.82 -8.09
CA GLN A 311 2.04 -0.34 -8.76
C GLN A 311 1.01 -1.09 -9.61
N HIS A 312 -0.21 -1.28 -9.09
CA HIS A 312 -1.31 -1.93 -9.81
C HIS A 312 -1.67 -1.18 -11.10
N THR A 313 -1.77 0.15 -11.06
CA THR A 313 -2.04 0.95 -12.27
C THR A 313 -0.85 1.00 -13.24
N ALA A 314 0.39 1.04 -12.74
CA ALA A 314 1.57 1.01 -13.59
C ALA A 314 1.66 -0.31 -14.37
N SER A 315 1.42 -1.42 -13.67
CA SER A 315 1.31 -2.74 -14.29
C SER A 315 0.22 -2.76 -15.37
N TYR A 316 -0.99 -2.30 -15.04
CA TYR A 316 -2.11 -2.23 -15.99
C TYR A 316 -1.75 -1.46 -17.28
N ASP A 317 -1.16 -0.27 -17.15
CA ASP A 317 -0.75 0.55 -18.30
C ASP A 317 0.38 -0.09 -19.12
N THR A 318 1.32 -0.80 -18.47
CA THR A 318 2.34 -1.61 -19.17
C THR A 318 1.69 -2.62 -20.10
N TYR A 319 0.64 -3.31 -19.67
CA TYR A 319 -0.02 -4.33 -20.49
C TYR A 319 -0.81 -3.73 -21.65
N ILE A 320 -1.46 -2.60 -21.45
CA ILE A 320 -2.12 -1.86 -22.55
C ILE A 320 -1.08 -1.46 -23.60
N ALA A 321 0.04 -0.87 -23.17
CA ALA A 321 1.10 -0.44 -24.08
C ALA A 321 1.71 -1.62 -24.86
N GLN A 322 1.96 -2.75 -24.19
CA GLN A 322 2.48 -3.95 -24.83
C GLN A 322 1.49 -4.55 -25.85
N TYR A 323 0.21 -4.64 -25.50
CA TYR A 323 -0.82 -5.19 -26.40
C TYR A 323 -1.01 -4.31 -27.64
N LEU A 324 -1.16 -2.99 -27.46
CA LEU A 324 -1.36 -2.05 -28.58
C LEU A 324 -0.16 -2.00 -29.53
N ARG A 325 1.06 -2.20 -29.02
CA ARG A 325 2.25 -2.36 -29.86
C ARG A 325 2.17 -3.62 -30.73
N GLY A 326 1.65 -4.72 -30.17
CA GLY A 326 1.52 -5.99 -30.86
C GLY A 326 0.37 -6.07 -31.87
N ALA A 327 -0.69 -5.28 -31.66
CA ALA A 327 -1.94 -5.38 -32.41
C ALA A 327 -1.82 -5.21 -33.94
N ASN A 328 -0.82 -4.48 -34.41
CA ASN A 328 -0.60 -4.25 -35.84
C ASN A 328 0.46 -5.17 -36.46
N SER A 329 1.02 -6.11 -35.70
CA SER A 329 2.10 -6.97 -36.18
C SER A 329 1.53 -8.26 -36.81
N PRO A 330 2.11 -8.73 -37.94
CA PRO A 330 1.69 -9.98 -38.55
C PRO A 330 1.83 -11.16 -37.57
N PRO A 331 0.88 -12.11 -37.55
CA PRO A 331 1.00 -13.32 -36.73
C PRO A 331 2.31 -14.05 -37.03
N GLY A 332 3.01 -14.47 -35.97
CA GLY A 332 4.24 -15.27 -36.08
C GLY A 332 5.52 -14.47 -36.39
N GLN A 333 5.46 -13.14 -36.45
CA GLN A 333 6.68 -12.31 -36.53
C GLN A 333 7.05 -11.74 -35.17
N PRO A 334 8.35 -11.66 -34.83
CA PRO A 334 8.80 -10.96 -33.63
C PRO A 334 8.37 -9.50 -33.68
N LEU A 335 7.82 -9.00 -32.57
CA LEU A 335 7.54 -7.58 -32.44
C LEU A 335 8.85 -6.78 -32.51
N PRO A 336 8.89 -5.63 -33.21
CA PRO A 336 10.05 -4.75 -33.15
C PRO A 336 10.31 -4.31 -31.70
N LEU A 337 11.59 -4.17 -31.34
CA LEU A 337 11.97 -3.62 -30.04
C LEU A 337 11.47 -2.18 -29.94
N PRO A 338 10.74 -1.80 -28.88
CA PRO A 338 10.22 -0.45 -28.74
C PRO A 338 11.33 0.52 -28.29
N GLU A 339 11.12 1.81 -28.56
CA GLU A 339 11.93 2.89 -28.00
C GLU A 339 11.84 2.95 -26.47
N GLU A 340 10.64 2.74 -25.93
CA GLU A 340 10.39 2.62 -24.48
C GLU A 340 9.90 1.20 -24.14
N PHE A 341 10.59 0.55 -23.19
CA PHE A 341 10.27 -0.80 -22.76
C PHE A 341 9.94 -0.83 -21.27
N SER A 342 8.70 -1.23 -20.94
CA SER A 342 8.25 -1.45 -19.57
C SER A 342 7.89 -2.92 -19.35
N VAL A 343 8.31 -3.43 -18.19
CA VAL A 343 8.03 -4.80 -17.73
C VAL A 343 7.34 -4.74 -16.37
N SER A 344 6.31 -5.56 -16.21
CA SER A 344 5.52 -5.64 -14.99
C SER A 344 5.73 -6.99 -14.32
N LEU A 345 6.53 -7.00 -13.26
CA LEU A 345 6.94 -8.22 -12.57
C LEU A 345 6.40 -8.28 -11.14
N ARG A 346 5.91 -9.46 -10.74
CA ARG A 346 5.47 -9.77 -9.39
C ARG A 346 6.48 -10.70 -8.73
N GLN A 347 6.84 -10.39 -7.49
CA GLN A 347 7.68 -11.28 -6.70
C GLN A 347 6.91 -12.59 -6.41
N VAL A 348 7.50 -13.71 -6.78
CA VAL A 348 7.02 -15.06 -6.49
C VAL A 348 7.57 -15.52 -5.15
N GLU A 349 8.86 -15.32 -4.93
CA GLU A 349 9.55 -15.83 -3.74
C GLU A 349 10.78 -14.96 -3.40
N GLU A 350 10.99 -14.66 -2.12
CA GLU A 350 12.29 -14.11 -1.66
C GLU A 350 13.30 -15.25 -1.50
N MET A 351 14.47 -15.10 -2.10
CA MET A 351 15.52 -16.11 -2.05
C MET A 351 16.34 -15.97 -0.77
N ARG A 352 16.95 -17.08 -0.33
CA ARG A 352 17.83 -17.09 0.85
C ARG A 352 18.98 -16.10 0.72
N TYR A 353 19.54 -15.96 -0.47
CA TYR A 353 20.57 -15.01 -0.88
C TYR A 353 20.67 -15.03 -2.41
N GLY A 354 21.43 -14.09 -2.99
CA GLY A 354 21.73 -14.03 -4.43
C GLY A 354 22.76 -15.06 -4.87
N GLU A 355 23.65 -14.69 -5.78
CA GLU A 355 24.73 -15.58 -6.22
C GLU A 355 25.67 -15.97 -5.07
N ASN A 356 25.85 -15.04 -4.11
CA ASN A 356 26.66 -15.20 -2.91
C ASN A 356 25.88 -14.86 -1.63
N PRO A 357 26.24 -15.42 -0.46
CA PRO A 357 25.47 -15.27 0.80
C PRO A 357 25.24 -13.83 1.30
N HIS A 358 26.07 -12.87 0.89
CA HIS A 358 25.96 -11.47 1.30
C HIS A 358 25.02 -10.64 0.41
N GLN A 359 24.51 -11.22 -0.68
CA GLN A 359 23.63 -10.56 -1.65
C GLN A 359 22.17 -10.95 -1.37
N ARG A 360 21.24 -10.00 -1.52
CA ARG A 360 19.80 -10.30 -1.51
C ARG A 360 19.33 -10.67 -2.92
N ALA A 361 18.36 -11.57 -3.01
CA ALA A 361 17.72 -11.91 -4.28
C ALA A 361 16.26 -12.30 -4.08
N ALA A 362 15.49 -12.17 -5.15
CA ALA A 362 14.10 -12.59 -5.21
C ALA A 362 13.79 -13.06 -6.63
N VAL A 363 12.85 -13.98 -6.72
CA VAL A 363 12.32 -14.52 -7.94
C VAL A 363 11.09 -13.72 -8.34
N TYR A 364 11.05 -13.29 -9.59
CA TYR A 364 9.97 -12.49 -10.15
C TYR A 364 9.39 -13.20 -11.38
N ALA A 365 8.08 -13.07 -11.59
CA ALA A 365 7.37 -13.54 -12.76
C ALA A 365 6.50 -12.43 -13.35
N ASP A 366 6.05 -12.58 -14.59
CA ASP A 366 5.08 -11.65 -15.18
C ASP A 366 3.84 -11.54 -14.27
N SER A 367 3.42 -10.32 -13.97
CA SER A 367 2.33 -10.07 -13.01
C SER A 367 0.96 -10.58 -13.46
N LEU A 368 0.76 -10.93 -14.74
CA LEU A 368 -0.47 -11.52 -15.27
C LEU A 368 -0.35 -13.02 -15.54
N GLY A 369 0.80 -13.63 -15.24
CA GLY A 369 1.01 -15.05 -15.50
C GLY A 369 1.12 -15.37 -16.98
N ASN A 370 1.58 -14.43 -17.82
CA ASN A 370 2.00 -14.75 -19.17
C ASN A 370 3.02 -15.89 -19.09
N PRO A 371 2.76 -17.06 -19.71
CA PRO A 371 3.67 -18.21 -19.65
C PRO A 371 4.92 -18.02 -20.53
N ILE A 372 5.09 -16.84 -21.12
CA ILE A 372 6.20 -16.51 -22.02
C ILE A 372 7.41 -16.12 -21.16
N GLY A 373 8.31 -17.06 -20.95
CA GLY A 373 9.64 -16.79 -20.39
C GLY A 373 9.99 -17.63 -19.17
N THR A 374 10.50 -18.82 -19.47
CA THR A 374 11.59 -19.52 -18.78
C THR A 374 11.41 -19.89 -17.29
N LEU A 375 11.19 -21.19 -17.07
CA LEU A 375 11.26 -21.95 -15.82
C LEU A 375 10.26 -21.55 -14.70
N ILE A 376 10.37 -20.34 -14.16
CA ILE A 376 9.90 -19.97 -12.82
C ILE A 376 8.38 -19.93 -12.69
N GLY A 377 7.67 -19.45 -13.72
CA GLY A 377 6.20 -19.34 -13.68
C GLY A 377 5.47 -20.69 -13.73
N ASN A 378 6.14 -21.74 -14.21
CA ASN A 378 5.57 -23.08 -14.43
C ASN A 378 6.27 -24.18 -13.62
N LEU A 379 7.27 -23.81 -12.80
CA LEU A 379 8.05 -24.76 -12.02
C LEU A 379 7.20 -25.33 -10.88
N ARG A 380 7.18 -26.67 -10.73
CA ARG A 380 6.59 -27.31 -9.57
C ARG A 380 7.65 -28.09 -8.82
N GLN A 381 8.06 -27.56 -7.67
CA GLN A 381 8.97 -28.30 -6.80
C GLN A 381 8.25 -29.48 -6.13
N LEU A 382 8.67 -30.70 -6.46
CA LEU A 382 8.11 -31.97 -5.96
C LEU A 382 8.82 -32.48 -4.69
N ASN A 383 10.05 -32.07 -4.45
CA ASN A 383 10.84 -32.45 -3.27
C ASN A 383 11.94 -31.41 -2.97
N GLY A 384 12.56 -31.50 -1.79
CA GLY A 384 13.81 -30.81 -1.47
C GLY A 384 13.63 -29.50 -0.71
N LYS A 385 14.76 -28.82 -0.46
CA LYS A 385 14.78 -27.50 0.21
C LYS A 385 14.42 -26.40 -0.78
N GLN A 386 14.16 -25.20 -0.25
CA GLN A 386 14.09 -23.97 -1.04
C GLN A 386 15.22 -23.88 -2.09
N LEU A 387 14.88 -23.44 -3.31
CA LEU A 387 15.85 -23.19 -4.37
C LEU A 387 16.75 -22.00 -4.00
N SER A 388 18.03 -22.10 -4.33
CA SER A 388 18.93 -20.94 -4.30
C SER A 388 18.96 -20.23 -5.65
N TYR A 389 19.46 -19.00 -5.69
CA TYR A 389 19.62 -18.22 -6.92
C TYR A 389 20.37 -19.00 -8.01
N ASN A 390 21.49 -19.63 -7.64
CA ASN A 390 22.29 -20.43 -8.57
C ASN A 390 21.56 -21.70 -9.02
N ASN A 391 20.69 -22.28 -8.17
CA ASN A 391 19.89 -23.43 -8.59
C ASN A 391 18.92 -23.06 -9.71
N ILE A 392 18.34 -21.86 -9.67
CA ILE A 392 17.43 -21.39 -10.71
C ILE A 392 18.19 -21.12 -12.00
N LEU A 393 19.33 -20.42 -11.93
CA LEU A 393 20.17 -20.15 -13.11
C LEU A 393 20.62 -21.44 -13.81
N ASP A 394 21.15 -22.40 -13.05
CA ASP A 394 21.64 -23.66 -13.60
C ASP A 394 20.49 -24.55 -14.11
N ALA A 395 19.33 -24.54 -13.45
CA ALA A 395 18.15 -25.28 -13.92
C ALA A 395 17.56 -24.67 -15.20
N ASP A 396 17.59 -23.33 -15.33
CA ASP A 396 17.18 -22.64 -16.55
C ASP A 396 18.11 -22.96 -17.71
N ALA A 397 19.43 -22.89 -17.49
CA ALA A 397 20.42 -23.30 -18.48
C ALA A 397 20.27 -24.76 -18.88
N ALA A 398 20.03 -25.66 -17.91
CA ALA A 398 19.79 -27.06 -18.19
C ALA A 398 18.53 -27.27 -19.06
N LEU A 399 17.43 -26.55 -18.74
CA LEU A 399 16.20 -26.62 -19.52
C LEU A 399 16.39 -26.10 -20.94
N GLU A 400 16.96 -24.90 -21.10
CA GLU A 400 17.16 -24.29 -22.43
C GLU A 400 18.04 -25.17 -23.32
N ILE A 401 19.13 -25.75 -22.78
CA ILE A 401 19.99 -26.64 -23.54
C ILE A 401 19.22 -27.88 -24.03
N VAL A 402 18.49 -28.58 -23.15
CA VAL A 402 17.82 -29.83 -23.58
C VAL A 402 16.62 -29.58 -24.50
N ARG A 403 16.07 -28.36 -24.52
CA ARG A 403 14.99 -27.94 -25.43
C ARG A 403 15.43 -27.81 -26.89
N ASP A 404 16.71 -27.57 -27.15
CA ASP A 404 17.26 -27.50 -28.51
C ASP A 404 17.31 -28.88 -29.21
N PHE A 405 17.10 -29.96 -28.47
CA PHE A 405 17.21 -31.33 -28.99
C PHE A 405 15.84 -31.99 -29.14
N ALA A 406 15.54 -32.43 -30.36
CA ALA A 406 14.35 -33.23 -30.64
C ALA A 406 14.45 -34.65 -30.06
N ALA A 407 15.64 -35.24 -30.01
CA ALA A 407 15.87 -36.58 -29.45
C ALA A 407 15.90 -36.57 -27.91
N PRO A 408 15.64 -37.71 -27.24
CA PRO A 408 15.84 -37.83 -25.79
C PRO A 408 17.26 -37.38 -25.41
N THR A 409 17.36 -36.46 -24.45
CA THR A 409 18.61 -35.77 -24.14
C THR A 409 18.73 -35.52 -22.64
N VAL A 410 19.94 -35.71 -22.12
CA VAL A 410 20.33 -35.40 -20.74
C VAL A 410 21.51 -34.45 -20.76
N VAL A 411 21.45 -33.39 -19.94
CA VAL A 411 22.56 -32.49 -19.66
C VAL A 411 22.83 -32.46 -18.17
N ILE A 412 24.10 -32.30 -17.79
CA ILE A 412 24.50 -32.02 -16.42
C ILE A 412 25.23 -30.68 -16.41
N ILE A 413 24.70 -29.74 -15.63
CA ILE A 413 25.19 -28.37 -15.50
C ILE A 413 25.86 -28.17 -14.15
N LYS A 414 26.91 -27.35 -14.12
CA LYS A 414 27.48 -26.82 -12.89
C LYS A 414 27.99 -25.40 -13.12
N HIS A 415 27.50 -24.45 -12.32
CA HIS A 415 27.89 -23.04 -12.43
C HIS A 415 27.71 -22.51 -13.87
N ASN A 416 26.52 -22.75 -14.43
CA ASN A 416 26.08 -22.33 -15.76
C ASN A 416 26.86 -22.95 -16.94
N ASN A 417 27.63 -24.02 -16.70
CA ASN A 417 28.44 -24.71 -17.71
C ASN A 417 28.06 -26.20 -17.80
N PRO A 418 27.93 -26.77 -19.01
CA PRO A 418 27.69 -28.21 -19.17
C PRO A 418 28.97 -28.99 -18.86
N CYS A 419 28.92 -29.84 -17.82
CA CYS A 419 29.99 -30.80 -17.55
C CYS A 419 29.81 -32.10 -18.35
N GLY A 420 28.60 -32.36 -18.86
CA GLY A 420 28.36 -33.42 -19.81
C GLY A 420 26.97 -33.37 -20.42
N LEU A 421 26.85 -33.85 -21.65
CA LEU A 421 25.60 -33.90 -22.41
C LEU A 421 25.60 -35.14 -23.29
N ALA A 422 24.47 -35.83 -23.37
CA ALA A 422 24.27 -36.90 -24.34
C ALA A 422 22.84 -36.90 -24.86
N SER A 423 22.74 -37.26 -26.14
CA SER A 423 21.48 -37.37 -26.88
C SER A 423 21.47 -38.68 -27.66
N GLY A 424 20.30 -39.32 -27.76
CA GLY A 424 20.12 -40.65 -28.32
C GLY A 424 18.76 -41.26 -27.93
N ASP A 425 18.49 -42.49 -28.33
CA ASP A 425 17.15 -43.10 -28.15
C ASP A 425 16.87 -43.57 -26.71
N ASP A 426 17.91 -43.98 -25.97
CA ASP A 426 17.78 -44.48 -24.61
C ASP A 426 18.21 -43.42 -23.59
N LEU A 427 17.25 -42.93 -22.82
CA LEU A 427 17.46 -41.87 -21.83
C LEU A 427 18.40 -42.30 -20.69
N ARG A 428 18.42 -43.59 -20.36
CA ARG A 428 19.27 -44.14 -19.29
C ARG A 428 20.73 -44.24 -19.76
N ASP A 429 20.96 -44.70 -21.00
CA ASP A 429 22.28 -44.64 -21.64
C ASP A 429 22.77 -43.19 -21.78
N ASN A 430 21.89 -42.28 -22.19
CA ASN A 430 22.22 -40.86 -22.28
C ASN A 430 22.62 -40.28 -20.92
N TYR A 431 21.95 -40.62 -19.83
CA TYR A 431 22.38 -40.20 -18.49
C TYR A 431 23.80 -40.72 -18.16
N ALA A 432 24.07 -42.00 -18.39
CA ALA A 432 25.38 -42.58 -18.13
C ALA A 432 26.49 -41.91 -18.96
N ARG A 433 26.22 -41.60 -20.24
CA ARG A 433 27.15 -40.90 -21.13
C ARG A 433 27.34 -39.43 -20.75
N ALA A 434 26.28 -38.74 -20.34
CA ALA A 434 26.38 -37.37 -19.84
C ALA A 434 27.21 -37.32 -18.55
N LEU A 435 27.01 -38.25 -17.62
CA LEU A 435 27.83 -38.37 -16.42
C LEU A 435 29.29 -38.69 -16.74
N ALA A 436 29.54 -39.55 -17.73
CA ALA A 436 30.88 -39.90 -18.17
C ALA A 436 31.66 -38.76 -18.84
N GLY A 437 31.00 -37.65 -19.21
CA GLY A 437 31.66 -36.46 -19.76
C GLY A 437 32.69 -35.88 -18.78
N ASP A 438 32.25 -35.57 -17.56
CA ASP A 438 33.11 -35.21 -16.45
C ASP A 438 32.44 -35.57 -15.09
N PRO A 439 32.71 -36.78 -14.57
CA PRO A 439 32.12 -37.25 -13.32
C PRO A 439 32.51 -36.40 -12.10
N VAL A 440 33.71 -35.78 -12.12
CA VAL A 440 34.21 -34.97 -11.00
C VAL A 440 33.42 -33.66 -10.94
N SER A 441 33.24 -33.01 -12.10
CA SER A 441 32.43 -31.80 -12.18
C SER A 441 30.95 -32.09 -11.95
N ALA A 442 30.42 -33.22 -12.42
CA ALA A 442 29.00 -33.56 -12.23
C ALA A 442 28.56 -33.64 -10.76
N TYR A 443 29.48 -33.91 -9.82
CA TYR A 443 29.17 -33.96 -8.39
C TYR A 443 28.68 -32.60 -7.88
N GLY A 444 27.46 -32.56 -7.34
CA GLY A 444 26.77 -31.35 -6.88
C GLY A 444 26.20 -30.51 -8.03
N GLY A 445 26.17 -31.05 -9.25
CA GLY A 445 25.58 -30.40 -10.42
C GLY A 445 24.06 -30.47 -10.45
N ILE A 446 23.52 -30.08 -11.60
CA ILE A 446 22.09 -30.02 -11.91
C ILE A 446 21.82 -30.83 -13.16
N VAL A 447 20.88 -31.77 -13.08
CA VAL A 447 20.53 -32.67 -14.18
C VAL A 447 19.29 -32.12 -14.90
N GLY A 448 19.40 -31.86 -16.20
CA GLY A 448 18.28 -31.52 -17.07
C GLY A 448 17.95 -32.64 -18.03
N VAL A 449 16.65 -32.92 -18.21
CA VAL A 449 16.14 -34.02 -19.04
C VAL A 449 14.96 -33.52 -19.88
N ASN A 450 14.93 -33.76 -21.20
CA ASN A 450 13.80 -33.31 -22.05
C ASN A 450 12.67 -34.35 -22.23
N ARG A 451 12.64 -35.39 -21.40
CA ARG A 451 11.65 -36.47 -21.40
C ARG A 451 11.22 -36.82 -19.97
N PRO A 452 10.06 -37.47 -19.79
CA PRO A 452 9.63 -37.96 -18.48
C PRO A 452 10.66 -38.88 -17.83
N VAL A 453 10.89 -38.70 -16.53
CA VAL A 453 11.83 -39.54 -15.75
C VAL A 453 11.06 -40.68 -15.07
N ASP A 454 11.48 -41.91 -15.37
CA ASP A 454 10.94 -43.13 -14.76
C ASP A 454 11.76 -43.58 -13.54
N ALA A 455 11.31 -44.65 -12.89
CA ALA A 455 11.96 -45.19 -11.69
C ALA A 455 13.39 -45.69 -11.95
N ALA A 456 13.65 -46.26 -13.13
CA ALA A 456 14.95 -46.83 -13.45
C ALA A 456 16.01 -45.74 -13.63
N LEU A 457 15.68 -44.69 -14.38
CA LEU A 457 16.54 -43.52 -14.52
C LEU A 457 16.70 -42.78 -13.19
N ALA A 458 15.64 -42.68 -12.39
CA ALA A 458 15.71 -42.05 -11.07
C ALA A 458 16.68 -42.76 -10.11
N GLU A 459 16.74 -44.08 -10.12
CA GLU A 459 17.71 -44.85 -9.30
C GLU A 459 19.15 -44.56 -9.73
N ASP A 460 19.41 -44.51 -11.04
CA ASP A 460 20.74 -44.16 -11.56
C ASP A 460 21.15 -42.75 -11.14
N ILE A 461 20.25 -41.77 -11.31
CA ILE A 461 20.48 -40.37 -10.88
C ILE A 461 20.74 -40.29 -9.38
N ALA A 462 19.98 -41.04 -8.55
CA ALA A 462 20.13 -41.04 -7.10
C ALA A 462 21.49 -41.62 -6.63
N GLY A 463 22.20 -42.34 -7.51
CA GLY A 463 23.56 -42.84 -7.28
C GLY A 463 24.61 -41.74 -7.13
N THR A 464 24.36 -40.55 -7.69
CA THR A 464 25.27 -39.40 -7.63
C THR A 464 24.67 -38.28 -6.75
N PHE A 465 25.52 -37.44 -6.15
CA PHE A 465 25.04 -36.25 -5.47
C PHE A 465 24.74 -35.14 -6.49
N TYR A 466 23.49 -34.69 -6.55
CA TYR A 466 23.04 -33.54 -7.30
C TYR A 466 22.28 -32.56 -6.41
N GLU A 467 22.30 -31.28 -6.78
CA GLU A 467 21.51 -30.24 -6.10
C GLU A 467 20.06 -30.21 -6.64
N VAL A 468 19.90 -30.40 -7.95
CA VAL A 468 18.61 -30.30 -8.66
C VAL A 468 18.50 -31.34 -9.78
N VAL A 469 17.31 -31.88 -9.99
CA VAL A 469 16.91 -32.62 -11.20
C VAL A 469 15.67 -31.94 -11.78
N ILE A 470 15.70 -31.57 -13.06
CA ILE A 470 14.59 -30.93 -13.77
C ILE A 470 14.17 -31.74 -15.00
N ALA A 471 12.86 -31.98 -15.14
CA ALA A 471 12.29 -32.71 -16.27
C ALA A 471 10.84 -32.29 -16.55
N PRO A 472 10.28 -32.57 -17.75
CA PRO A 472 8.87 -32.31 -18.04
C PRO A 472 7.88 -33.00 -17.11
N SER A 473 8.24 -34.18 -16.57
CA SER A 473 7.45 -34.91 -15.58
C SER A 473 8.24 -36.07 -14.97
N PHE A 474 7.74 -36.58 -13.85
CA PHE A 474 8.28 -37.74 -13.15
C PHE A 474 7.15 -38.76 -12.92
N SER A 475 7.46 -40.05 -13.06
CA SER A 475 6.58 -41.08 -12.51
C SER A 475 6.54 -41.00 -10.97
N ASN A 476 5.46 -41.46 -10.32
CA ASN A 476 5.37 -41.46 -8.86
C ASN A 476 6.55 -42.21 -8.21
N ALA A 477 6.92 -43.36 -8.77
CA ALA A 477 8.05 -44.15 -8.31
C ALA A 477 9.40 -43.41 -8.46
N ALA A 478 9.57 -42.62 -9.53
CA ALA A 478 10.76 -41.77 -9.69
C ALA A 478 10.84 -40.69 -8.60
N VAL A 479 9.71 -40.04 -8.29
CA VAL A 479 9.64 -39.05 -7.20
C VAL A 479 9.99 -39.71 -5.88
N ASP A 480 9.41 -40.87 -5.56
CA ASP A 480 9.68 -41.60 -4.32
C ASP A 480 11.16 -41.98 -4.18
N THR A 481 11.80 -42.41 -5.27
CA THR A 481 13.23 -42.73 -5.30
C THR A 481 14.09 -41.49 -5.06
N LEU A 482 13.85 -40.41 -5.80
CA LEU A 482 14.63 -39.17 -5.67
C LEU A 482 14.40 -38.49 -4.30
N ALA A 483 13.19 -38.58 -3.75
CA ALA A 483 12.82 -38.00 -2.46
C ALA A 483 13.56 -38.63 -1.26
N ARG A 484 14.14 -39.83 -1.42
CA ARG A 484 15.07 -40.42 -0.42
C ARG A 484 16.25 -39.49 -0.14
N LYS A 485 16.68 -38.70 -1.13
CA LYS A 485 17.64 -37.60 -0.95
C LYS A 485 16.89 -36.34 -0.49
N LYS A 486 16.71 -36.20 0.83
CA LYS A 486 15.92 -35.09 1.45
C LYS A 486 16.23 -33.68 0.95
N ASN A 487 17.45 -33.42 0.49
CA ASN A 487 17.89 -32.08 0.07
C ASN A 487 17.79 -31.86 -1.45
N LEU A 488 17.62 -32.92 -2.25
CA LEU A 488 17.58 -32.85 -3.70
C LEU A 488 16.28 -32.16 -4.15
N ARG A 489 16.39 -31.10 -4.95
CA ARG A 489 15.20 -30.47 -5.55
C ARG A 489 14.82 -31.24 -6.80
N VAL A 490 13.56 -31.66 -6.86
CA VAL A 490 12.98 -32.34 -8.02
C VAL A 490 11.96 -31.38 -8.61
N LEU A 491 12.17 -30.97 -9.86
CA LEU A 491 11.48 -29.85 -10.51
C LEU A 491 10.77 -30.27 -11.79
#